data_AF-A0A160T4J8-F1
#
_entry.id   AF-A0A160T4J8-F1
#
_cell.length_a   1.000
_cell.length_b   1.000
_cell.length_c   1.000
_cell.angle_alpha   90.00
_cell.angle_beta   90.00
_cell.angle_gamma   90.00
#
_symmetry.space_group_name_H-M   'P 1'
#
loop_
_entity.id
_entity.type
_entity.pdbx_description
1 polymer ?
#
loop_
_entity_poly.entity_id
_entity_poly.type
_entity_poly.pdbx_seq_one_letter_code
_entity_poly.pdbx_strand_id
1 'polypeptide(L)'
;MNSMRRAAIYKLAAAAHEMELDVMSGVLHRADDGRWQIGDHDLDTWLDVHSGEELVLVLGSLADEREVQVRTCRTCGRDYTELECPHCRANRIRLRGHA
;
A
#
# COMPACT_ATOMS: atom_id res chain seq x y z
N MET A 1 15.92 -9.56 3.17
CA MET A 1 14.53 -9.96 2.87
C MET A 1 13.46 -8.96 3.34
N ASN A 2 13.72 -8.16 4.39
CA ASN A 2 12.85 -7.08 4.89
C ASN A 2 12.48 -5.99 3.82
N SER A 3 13.39 -5.70 2.87
CA SER A 3 13.21 -4.62 1.89
C SER A 3 12.07 -4.81 0.88
N MET A 4 11.76 -6.05 0.47
CA MET A 4 10.78 -6.28 -0.61
C MET A 4 9.35 -6.00 -0.17
N ARG A 5 8.97 -6.37 1.06
CA ARG A 5 7.63 -6.12 1.57
C ARG A 5 7.38 -4.64 1.83
N ARG A 6 8.35 -3.99 2.46
CA ARG A 6 8.36 -2.53 2.65
C ARG A 6 8.24 -1.80 1.31
N ALA A 7 8.96 -2.24 0.27
CA ALA A 7 8.83 -1.69 -1.07
C ALA A 7 7.43 -1.92 -1.68
N ALA A 8 6.81 -3.09 -1.46
CA ALA A 8 5.45 -3.35 -1.92
C ALA A 8 4.41 -2.45 -1.26
N ILE A 9 4.53 -2.19 0.05
CA ILE A 9 3.65 -1.26 0.78
C ILE A 9 3.80 0.17 0.23
N TYR A 10 5.03 0.64 0.02
CA TYR A 10 5.23 1.96 -0.59
C TYR A 10 4.71 2.06 -2.02
N LYS A 11 4.80 0.98 -2.80
CA LYS A 11 4.21 0.95 -4.14
C LYS A 11 2.69 1.08 -4.09
N LEU A 12 2.04 0.47 -3.09
CA LEU A 12 0.59 0.63 -2.88
C LEU A 12 0.24 2.07 -2.49
N ALA A 13 1.00 2.67 -1.57
CA ALA A 13 0.83 4.08 -1.18
C ALA A 13 0.96 5.03 -2.38
N ALA A 14 1.96 4.82 -3.24
CA ALA A 14 2.12 5.61 -4.45
C ALA A 14 0.94 5.45 -5.43
N ALA A 15 0.46 4.23 -5.65
CA ALA A 15 -0.70 3.99 -6.50
C ALA A 15 -1.99 4.62 -5.95
N ALA A 16 -2.17 4.62 -4.62
CA ALA A 16 -3.30 5.30 -3.99
C ALA A 16 -3.24 6.82 -4.20
N HIS A 17 -2.06 7.43 -4.08
CA HIS A 17 -1.88 8.85 -4.42
C HIS A 17 -2.18 9.17 -5.89
N GLU A 18 -1.77 8.30 -6.83
CA GLU A 18 -2.11 8.46 -8.26
C GLU A 18 -3.62 8.40 -8.53
N MET A 19 -4.39 7.79 -7.63
CA MET A 19 -5.85 7.71 -7.67
C MET A 19 -6.53 8.83 -6.86
N GLU A 20 -5.78 9.84 -6.43
CA GLU A 20 -6.29 10.96 -5.60
C GLU A 20 -6.86 10.50 -4.25
N LEU A 21 -6.40 9.34 -3.74
CA LEU A 21 -6.75 8.87 -2.42
C LEU A 21 -5.80 9.45 -1.36
N ASP A 22 -6.35 9.66 -0.17
CA ASP A 22 -5.57 10.08 0.98
C ASP A 22 -4.78 8.92 1.59
N VAL A 23 -3.48 9.15 1.81
CA VAL A 23 -2.56 8.17 2.38
C VAL A 23 -1.73 8.82 3.49
N MET A 24 -1.63 8.14 4.62
CA MET A 24 -0.81 8.56 5.76
C MET A 24 0.23 7.48 6.07
N SER A 25 1.48 7.88 6.36
CA SER A 25 2.55 6.92 6.70
C SER A 25 3.44 7.47 7.82
N GLY A 26 3.83 6.59 8.75
CA GLY A 26 4.60 6.98 9.93
C GLY A 26 4.46 5.96 11.05
N VAL A 27 4.99 6.30 12.22
CA VAL A 27 4.82 5.49 13.43
C VAL A 27 3.51 5.90 14.10
N LEU A 28 2.60 4.94 14.26
CA LEU A 28 1.39 5.14 15.04
C LEU A 28 1.78 5.26 16.52
N HIS A 29 1.40 6.37 17.14
CA HIS A 29 1.59 6.59 18.56
C HIS A 29 0.44 7.45 19.10
N ARG A 30 0.34 7.51 20.43
CA ARG A 30 -0.64 8.33 21.11
C ARG A 30 0.07 9.53 21.71
N ALA A 31 -0.39 10.73 21.37
CA ALA A 31 0.15 11.98 21.92
C ALA A 31 -0.27 12.16 23.39
N ASP A 32 0.35 13.12 24.07
CA ASP A 32 0.10 13.41 25.50
C ASP A 32 -1.35 13.85 25.77
N ASP A 33 -2.01 14.46 24.78
CA ASP A 33 -3.42 14.86 24.83
C ASP A 33 -4.39 13.68 24.58
N GLY A 34 -3.86 12.48 24.33
CA GLY A 34 -4.62 11.26 24.13
C GLY A 34 -5.08 11.02 22.68
N ARG A 35 -4.69 11.85 21.72
CA ARG A 35 -5.04 11.70 20.30
C ARG A 35 -4.08 10.76 19.58
N TRP A 36 -4.55 10.12 18.53
CA TRP A 36 -3.72 9.25 17.68
C TRP A 36 -2.97 10.08 16.64
N GLN A 37 -1.69 9.78 16.50
CA GLN A 37 -0.83 10.37 15.49
C GLN A 37 -0.08 9.29 14.70
N ILE A 38 0.11 9.54 13.41
CA ILE A 38 0.99 8.74 12.54
C ILE A 38 2.11 9.65 12.06
N GLY A 39 3.33 9.45 12.59
CA GLY A 39 4.38 10.47 12.43
C GLY A 39 3.90 11.80 13.01
N ASP A 40 4.07 12.91 12.29
CA ASP A 40 3.62 14.23 12.73
C ASP A 40 2.16 14.56 12.34
N HIS A 41 1.42 13.58 11.83
CA HIS A 41 0.05 13.75 11.35
C HIS A 41 -0.98 13.31 12.39
N ASP A 42 -2.01 14.12 12.55
CA ASP A 42 -3.13 13.86 13.45
C ASP A 42 -4.19 12.97 12.79
N LEU A 43 -4.30 11.73 13.26
CA LEU A 43 -5.19 10.72 12.67
C LEU A 43 -6.65 11.03 12.98
N ASP A 44 -6.97 11.50 14.19
CA ASP A 44 -8.33 11.80 14.60
C ASP A 44 -8.92 12.93 13.74
N THR A 45 -8.18 14.03 13.54
CA THR A 45 -8.65 15.12 12.67
C THR A 45 -8.80 14.66 11.22
N TRP A 46 -7.89 13.81 10.75
CA TRP A 46 -7.98 13.27 9.39
C TRP A 46 -9.24 12.42 9.20
N LEU A 47 -9.58 11.56 10.18
CA LEU A 47 -10.81 10.75 10.13
C LEU A 47 -12.09 11.58 10.28
N ASP A 48 -12.07 12.65 11.09
CA ASP A 48 -13.23 13.53 11.28
C ASP A 48 -13.71 14.16 9.96
N VAL A 49 -12.80 14.44 9.02
CA VAL A 49 -13.15 14.98 7.69
C VAL A 49 -14.02 14.01 6.89
N HIS A 50 -13.90 12.71 7.13
CA HIS A 50 -14.65 11.66 6.44
C HIS A 50 -15.83 11.13 7.27
N SER A 51 -16.24 11.85 8.32
CA SER A 51 -17.33 11.41 9.20
C SER A 51 -18.64 11.22 8.42
N GLY A 52 -19.17 9.99 8.45
CA GLY A 52 -20.42 9.62 7.80
C GLY A 52 -20.24 9.04 6.38
N GLU A 53 -19.01 8.92 5.89
CA GLU A 53 -18.69 8.27 4.62
C GLU A 53 -18.47 6.75 4.79
N GLU A 54 -18.74 5.99 3.72
CA GLU A 54 -18.33 4.58 3.64
C GLU A 54 -16.89 4.51 3.10
N LEU A 55 -15.95 4.02 3.92
CA LEU A 55 -14.52 4.08 3.63
C LEU A 55 -13.89 2.68 3.58
N VAL A 56 -12.87 2.54 2.72
CA VAL A 56 -11.93 1.42 2.77
C VAL A 56 -10.61 1.93 3.35
N LEU A 57 -10.25 1.47 4.54
CA LEU A 57 -8.97 1.78 5.17
C LEU A 57 -7.99 0.61 5.03
N VAL A 58 -6.82 0.86 4.44
CA VAL A 58 -5.76 -0.15 4.29
C VAL A 58 -4.59 0.20 5.20
N LEU A 59 -4.32 -0.66 6.18
CA LEU A 59 -3.20 -0.50 7.13
C LEU A 59 -2.14 -1.58 6.90
N GLY A 60 -0.88 -1.17 6.77
CA GLY A 60 0.25 -2.07 6.61
C GLY A 60 1.41 -1.68 7.52
N SER A 61 1.83 -2.60 8.40
CA SER A 61 3.02 -2.37 9.23
C SER A 61 4.29 -2.46 8.37
N LEU A 62 5.11 -1.41 8.42
CA LEU A 62 6.41 -1.36 7.76
C LEU A 62 7.49 -2.19 8.49
N ALA A 63 7.22 -2.58 9.74
CA ALA A 63 8.08 -3.44 10.55
C ALA A 63 7.69 -4.93 10.44
N ASP A 64 6.64 -5.26 9.68
CA ASP A 64 6.17 -6.63 9.54
C ASP A 64 7.13 -7.46 8.68
N GLU A 65 7.76 -8.44 9.31
CA GLU A 65 8.80 -9.27 8.70
C GLU A 65 8.29 -10.53 8.02
N ARG A 66 6.97 -10.81 8.02
CA ARG A 66 6.48 -12.02 7.35
C ARG A 66 6.87 -11.99 5.87
N GLU A 67 7.28 -13.15 5.37
CA GLU A 67 7.74 -13.30 3.99
C GLU A 67 6.65 -12.92 2.99
N VAL A 68 7.07 -12.28 1.90
CA VAL A 68 6.18 -12.00 0.78
C VAL A 68 5.81 -13.34 0.14
N GLN A 69 4.51 -13.63 0.09
CA GLN A 69 4.01 -14.88 -0.46
C GLN A 69 4.28 -14.94 -1.96
N VAL A 70 4.96 -16.00 -2.40
CA VAL A 70 5.15 -16.32 -3.81
C VAL A 70 3.83 -16.81 -4.40
N ARG A 71 3.46 -16.27 -5.55
CA ARG A 71 2.25 -16.64 -6.29
C ARG A 71 2.63 -17.08 -7.70
N THR A 72 1.97 -18.09 -8.22
CA THR A 72 2.13 -18.52 -9.61
C THR A 72 1.11 -17.81 -10.50
N CYS A 73 1.59 -17.17 -11.58
CA CYS A 73 0.74 -16.46 -12.52
C CYS A 73 -0.17 -17.43 -13.28
N ARG A 74 -1.49 -17.24 -13.21
CA ARG A 74 -2.47 -18.06 -13.94
C ARG A 74 -2.42 -17.85 -15.46
N THR A 75 -1.76 -16.80 -15.94
CA THR A 75 -1.65 -16.50 -17.38
C THR A 75 -0.39 -17.08 -18.01
N CYS A 76 0.77 -16.99 -17.35
CA CYS A 76 2.04 -17.42 -17.94
C CYS A 76 2.80 -18.48 -17.12
N GLY A 77 2.27 -18.91 -15.98
CA GLY A 77 2.87 -19.96 -15.15
C GLY A 77 4.13 -19.56 -14.37
N ARG A 78 4.60 -18.30 -14.49
CA ARG A 78 5.77 -17.82 -13.73
C ARG A 78 5.40 -17.45 -12.31
N ASP A 79 6.31 -17.75 -11.38
CA ASP A 79 6.23 -17.29 -10.01
C ASP A 79 6.60 -15.82 -9.90
N TYR A 80 5.92 -15.11 -9.01
CA TYR A 80 6.10 -13.69 -8.75
C TYR A 80 5.69 -13.33 -7.32
N THR A 81 6.18 -12.19 -6.84
CA THR A 81 5.92 -11.68 -5.47
C THR A 81 5.24 -10.31 -5.48
N GLU A 82 5.18 -9.65 -6.63
CA GLU A 82 4.52 -8.35 -6.79
C GLU A 82 2.99 -8.46 -6.77
N LEU A 83 2.30 -7.31 -6.79
CA LEU A 83 0.84 -7.23 -6.87
C LEU A 83 0.28 -7.91 -8.13
N GLU A 84 0.98 -7.77 -9.26
CA GLU A 84 0.66 -8.45 -10.53
C GLU A 84 1.92 -9.05 -11.16
N CYS A 85 1.74 -10.05 -12.02
CA CYS A 85 2.87 -10.73 -12.67
C CYS A 85 3.67 -9.73 -13.54
N PRO A 86 4.95 -9.47 -13.21
CA PRO A 86 5.75 -8.43 -13.88
C PRO A 86 5.96 -8.74 -15.35
N HIS A 87 6.10 -10.02 -15.71
CA HIS A 87 6.26 -10.46 -17.09
C HIS A 87 5.00 -10.19 -17.93
N CYS A 88 3.82 -10.56 -17.43
CA CYS A 88 2.57 -10.30 -18.14
C CYS A 88 2.27 -8.80 -18.23
N ARG A 89 2.55 -8.04 -17.16
CA ARG A 89 2.42 -6.58 -17.16
C ARG A 89 3.30 -5.93 -18.23
N ALA A 90 4.60 -6.26 -18.25
CA ALA A 90 5.53 -5.71 -19.23
C ALA A 90 5.10 -6.01 -20.67
N ASN A 91 4.61 -7.24 -20.92
CA ASN A 91 4.05 -7.59 -22.23
C ASN A 91 2.79 -6.79 -22.56
N ARG A 92 1.90 -6.55 -21.58
CA ARG A 92 0.69 -5.74 -21.76
C ARG A 92 1.04 -4.30 -22.14
N ILE A 93 2.00 -3.70 -21.44
CA ILE A 93 2.51 -2.35 -21.73
C ILE A 93 3.12 -2.32 -23.13
N ARG A 94 3.99 -3.28 -23.47
CA ARG A 94 4.63 -3.34 -24.79
C ARG A 94 3.62 -3.48 -25.94
N LEU A 95 2.54 -4.24 -25.72
CA LEU A 95 1.55 -4.54 -26.76
C LEU A 95 0.41 -3.53 -26.84
N ARG A 96 0.07 -2.85 -25.74
CA ARG A 96 -1.14 -2.02 -25.62
C ARG A 96 -0.89 -0.60 -25.09
N GLY A 97 0.33 -0.27 -24.71
CA GLY A 97 0.73 1.07 -24.28
C GLY A 97 0.17 1.55 -22.94
N HIS A 98 -0.51 0.69 -22.16
CA HIS A 98 -1.09 1.08 -20.87
C HIS A 98 -0.49 0.25 -19.72
N ALA A 99 -0.20 0.95 -18.62
CA ALA A 99 0.31 0.42 -17.35
C ALA A 99 -0.81 0.15 -16.35
#